data_AF-A0A954UZA2-F1
#
_entry.id   AF-A0A954UZA2-F1
#
_cell.length_a   1.000
_cell.length_b   1.000
_cell.length_c   1.000
_cell.angle_alpha   90.00
_cell.angle_beta   90.00
_cell.angle_gamma   90.00
#
_symmetry.space_group_name_H-M   'P 1'
#
loop_
_entity.id
_entity.type
_entity.pdbx_description
1 polymer ?
#
loop_
_entity_poly.entity_id
_entity_poly.type
_entity_poly.pdbx_seq_one_letter_code
_entity_poly.pdbx_strand_id
1 'polypeptide(L)'
;MTRQSREYWQDLIALFSTSGLPQEAFCNQHGVRHGTFKNWLYRLRANKSGKPKALVRVKIQEPVSSAPRFFEVSHPNGVVMRFETGADTGYIAALIAAMAP
;
A
#
# COMPACT_ATOMS: atom_id res chain seq x y z
N MET A 1 -38.87 1.04 0.57
CA MET A 1 -37.62 1.61 0.02
C MET A 1 -37.88 2.04 -1.41
N THR A 2 -38.06 3.33 -1.65
CA THR A 2 -38.27 3.89 -2.99
C THR A 2 -36.98 3.75 -3.81
N ARG A 3 -37.09 3.19 -5.01
CA ARG A 3 -35.97 3.10 -5.95
C ARG A 3 -35.65 4.52 -6.42
N GLN A 4 -34.56 5.09 -5.91
CA GLN A 4 -34.09 6.40 -6.36
C GLN A 4 -33.72 6.35 -7.85
N SER A 5 -34.14 7.37 -8.60
CA SER A 5 -33.91 7.45 -10.05
C SER A 5 -32.44 7.66 -10.37
N ARG A 6 -32.04 7.45 -11.63
CA ARG A 6 -30.65 7.65 -12.05
C ARG A 6 -30.24 9.12 -11.95
N GLU A 7 -31.17 10.02 -12.24
CA GLU A 7 -31.02 11.47 -12.24
C GLU A 7 -30.69 11.94 -10.82
N TYR A 8 -31.41 11.45 -9.81
CA TYR A 8 -31.12 11.72 -8.41
C TYR A 8 -29.65 11.43 -8.03
N TRP A 9 -29.13 10.28 -8.48
CA TRP A 9 -27.72 9.92 -8.19
C TRP A 9 -26.73 10.78 -8.97
N GLN A 10 -27.07 11.22 -10.18
CA GLN A 10 -26.22 12.14 -10.94
C GLN A 10 -26.10 13.48 -10.24
N ASP A 11 -27.21 14.05 -9.77
CA ASP A 11 -27.25 15.32 -9.05
C ASP A 11 -26.52 15.22 -7.71
N LEU A 12 -26.77 14.15 -6.96
CA LEU A 12 -26.11 13.92 -5.68
C LEU A 12 -24.58 13.77 -5.82
N ILE A 13 -24.11 13.13 -6.88
CA ILE A 13 -22.67 12.99 -7.16
C ILE A 13 -22.06 14.30 -7.67
N ALA A 14 -22.81 15.10 -8.43
CA ALA A 14 -22.39 16.44 -8.81
C ALA A 14 -22.21 17.33 -7.57
N LEU A 15 -23.17 17.27 -6.64
CA LEU A 15 -23.08 17.97 -5.35
C LEU A 15 -21.89 17.49 -4.50
N PHE A 16 -21.61 16.18 -4.51
CA PHE A 16 -20.41 15.65 -3.86
C PHE A 16 -19.12 16.23 -4.46
N SER A 17 -19.05 16.42 -5.76
CA SER A 17 -17.85 16.95 -6.42
C SER A 17 -17.51 18.39 -6.05
N THR A 18 -18.51 19.17 -5.63
CA THR A 18 -18.33 20.56 -5.18
C THR A 18 -18.21 20.70 -3.67
N SER A 19 -18.64 19.72 -2.88
CA SER A 19 -18.65 19.81 -1.41
C SER A 19 -17.25 19.73 -0.78
N GLY A 20 -16.29 19.07 -1.42
CA GLY A 20 -14.94 18.86 -0.87
C GLY A 20 -14.90 17.97 0.39
N LEU A 21 -16.04 17.37 0.77
CA LEU A 21 -16.14 16.53 1.96
C LEU A 21 -15.63 15.10 1.69
N PRO A 22 -15.17 14.37 2.72
CA PRO A 22 -15.00 12.93 2.65
C PRO A 22 -16.33 12.23 2.31
N GLN A 23 -16.28 11.15 1.53
CA GLN A 23 -17.49 10.44 1.08
C GLN A 23 -18.40 9.99 2.22
N GLU A 24 -17.82 9.55 3.33
CA GLU A 24 -18.57 9.07 4.49
C GLU A 24 -19.33 10.22 5.18
N ALA A 25 -18.67 11.36 5.39
CA ALA A 25 -19.30 12.56 5.94
C ALA A 25 -20.42 13.09 5.04
N PHE A 26 -20.19 13.13 3.72
CA PHE A 26 -21.21 13.52 2.75
C PHE A 26 -22.41 12.56 2.76
N CYS A 27 -22.16 11.25 2.82
CA CYS A 27 -23.22 10.25 2.88
C CYS A 27 -24.09 10.39 4.13
N ASN A 28 -23.45 10.63 5.28
CA ASN A 28 -24.14 10.85 6.55
C ASN A 28 -25.01 12.12 6.51
N GLN A 29 -24.47 13.23 5.97
CA GLN A 29 -25.22 14.49 5.84
C GLN A 29 -26.46 14.37 4.93
N HIS A 30 -26.34 13.58 3.85
CA HIS A 30 -27.42 13.40 2.87
C HIS A 30 -28.30 12.17 3.14
N GLY A 31 -28.10 11.47 4.26
CA GLY A 31 -28.92 10.32 4.66
C GLY A 31 -28.82 9.12 3.70
N VAL A 32 -27.71 8.99 2.98
CA VAL A 32 -27.48 7.89 2.03
C VAL A 32 -26.48 6.89 2.57
N ARG A 33 -26.70 5.60 2.32
CA ARG A 33 -25.73 4.56 2.69
C ARG A 33 -24.47 4.69 1.84
N HIS A 34 -23.30 4.80 2.48
CA HIS A 34 -22.01 4.95 1.80
C HIS A 34 -21.74 3.89 0.73
N GLY A 35 -22.05 2.61 1.01
CA GLY A 35 -21.91 1.54 0.03
C GLY A 35 -22.76 1.73 -1.24
N THR A 36 -23.99 2.22 -1.10
CA THR A 36 -24.90 2.48 -2.23
C THR A 36 -24.40 3.67 -3.05
N PHE A 37 -24.00 4.75 -2.37
CA PHE A 37 -23.40 5.92 -3.00
C PHE A 37 -22.15 5.55 -3.80
N LYS A 38 -21.23 4.77 -3.20
CA LYS A 38 -20.00 4.31 -3.84
C LYS A 38 -20.27 3.49 -5.11
N ASN A 39 -21.26 2.59 -5.07
CA ASN A 39 -21.65 1.79 -6.24
C ASN A 39 -22.13 2.69 -7.39
N TRP A 40 -23.04 3.64 -7.10
CA TRP A 40 -23.52 4.59 -8.09
C TRP A 40 -22.42 5.50 -8.64
N LEU A 41 -21.49 5.94 -7.79
CA LEU A 41 -20.33 6.73 -8.19
C LEU A 41 -19.46 5.99 -9.20
N TYR A 42 -19.11 4.74 -8.93
CA TYR A 42 -18.34 3.93 -9.86
C TYR A 42 -19.09 3.64 -11.15
N ARG A 43 -20.39 3.33 -11.07
CA ARG A 43 -21.21 3.03 -12.25
C ARG A 43 -21.35 4.23 -13.18
N LEU A 44 -21.56 5.42 -12.64
CA LEU A 44 -21.66 6.66 -13.42
C LEU A 44 -20.31 7.09 -14.00
N ARG A 45 -19.19 6.83 -13.29
CA ARG A 45 -17.84 7.05 -13.83
C ARG A 45 -17.50 6.07 -14.97
N ALA A 46 -17.82 4.79 -14.82
CA ALA A 46 -17.60 3.78 -15.86
C ALA A 46 -18.34 4.12 -17.15
N ASN A 47 -19.59 4.59 -17.03
CA ASN A 47 -20.40 5.04 -18.17
C ASN A 47 -19.86 6.30 -18.85
N LYS A 48 -19.23 7.23 -18.10
CA LYS A 48 -18.56 8.41 -18.69
C LYS A 48 -17.27 8.05 -19.40
N SER A 49 -16.52 7.07 -18.89
CA SER A 49 -15.20 6.76 -19.43
C SER A 49 -15.25 6.10 -20.79
N GLY A 50 -16.31 5.35 -21.16
CA GLY A 50 -16.49 4.67 -22.46
C GLY A 50 -15.38 3.69 -22.88
N LYS A 51 -14.22 3.75 -22.21
CA LYS A 51 -13.03 2.98 -22.45
C LYS A 51 -13.16 1.70 -21.64
N PRO A 52 -13.02 0.52 -22.27
CA PRO A 52 -12.91 -0.72 -21.55
C PRO A 52 -11.77 -0.60 -20.53
N LYS A 53 -11.91 -1.28 -19.38
CA LYS A 53 -10.84 -1.38 -18.38
C LYS A 53 -9.64 -2.06 -19.04
N ALA A 54 -8.74 -1.29 -19.63
CA ALA A 54 -7.52 -1.80 -20.23
C ALA A 54 -6.58 -2.21 -19.11
N LEU A 55 -6.07 -3.44 -19.17
CA LEU A 55 -5.00 -3.87 -18.30
C LEU A 55 -3.76 -3.02 -18.63
N VAL A 56 -3.27 -2.27 -17.64
CA VAL A 56 -2.03 -1.52 -17.77
C VAL A 56 -0.87 -2.50 -17.58
N ARG A 57 0.06 -2.54 -18.53
CA ARG A 57 1.26 -3.36 -18.41
C ARG A 57 2.12 -2.82 -17.26
N VAL A 58 2.14 -3.53 -16.15
CA VAL A 58 3.04 -3.24 -15.04
C VAL A 58 4.45 -3.65 -15.48
N LYS A 59 5.37 -2.70 -15.53
CA LYS A 59 6.80 -3.01 -15.64
C LYS A 59 7.23 -3.56 -14.28
N ILE A 60 7.52 -4.84 -14.22
CA ILE A 60 8.18 -5.46 -13.08
C ILE A 60 9.57 -4.82 -13.04
N GLN A 61 9.81 -3.95 -12.05
CA GLN A 61 11.18 -3.56 -11.73
C GLN A 61 11.86 -4.83 -11.21
N GLU A 62 13.02 -5.16 -11.76
CA GLU A 62 13.84 -6.24 -11.22
C GLU A 62 13.95 -6.02 -9.70
N PRO A 63 13.76 -7.06 -8.87
CA PRO A 63 13.99 -6.90 -7.46
C PRO A 63 15.40 -6.33 -7.31
N VAL A 64 15.51 -5.15 -6.70
CA VAL A 64 16.81 -4.61 -6.33
C VAL A 64 17.40 -5.67 -5.44
N SER A 65 18.35 -6.44 -6.00
CA SER A 65 19.12 -7.40 -5.23
C SER A 65 19.91 -6.57 -4.23
N SER A 66 19.31 -6.35 -3.07
CA SER A 66 20.02 -5.92 -1.89
C SER A 66 20.81 -7.14 -1.47
N ALA A 67 21.90 -7.42 -2.20
CA ALA A 67 22.92 -8.34 -1.73
C ALA A 67 23.21 -7.94 -0.27
N PRO A 68 23.16 -8.89 0.68
CA PRO A 68 23.33 -8.56 2.08
C PRO A 68 24.66 -7.82 2.23
N ARG A 69 24.61 -6.58 2.72
CA ARG A 69 25.80 -5.76 3.01
C ARG A 69 26.51 -6.23 4.27
N PHE A 70 26.23 -7.44 4.71
CA PHE A 70 26.73 -7.99 5.94
C PHE A 70 26.94 -9.49 5.81
N PHE A 71 27.82 -10.02 6.65
CA PHE A 71 28.00 -11.44 6.90
C PHE A 71 27.75 -11.74 8.37
N GLU A 72 27.43 -12.99 8.66
CA GLU A 72 27.12 -13.44 10.01
C GLU A 72 28.15 -14.47 10.48
N VAL A 73 28.49 -14.39 11.76
CA VAL A 73 29.35 -15.34 12.47
C VAL A 73 28.53 -15.97 13.58
N SER A 74 28.24 -17.25 13.44
CA SER A 74 27.55 -18.04 14.47
C SER A 74 28.56 -18.69 15.40
N HIS A 75 28.46 -18.44 16.70
CA HIS A 75 29.33 -19.00 17.72
C HIS A 75 28.67 -20.22 18.40
N PRO A 76 29.42 -21.25 18.85
CA PRO A 76 28.86 -22.46 19.46
C PRO A 76 28.01 -22.24 20.73
N ASN A 77 28.19 -21.11 21.44
CA ASN A 77 27.36 -20.74 22.59
C ASN A 77 25.99 -20.15 22.21
N GLY A 78 25.64 -20.13 20.92
CA GLY A 78 24.36 -19.63 20.42
C GLY A 78 24.33 -18.14 20.10
N VAL A 79 25.43 -17.40 20.31
CA VAL A 79 25.52 -16.00 19.90
C VAL A 79 25.76 -15.91 18.40
N VAL A 80 25.00 -15.04 17.72
CA VAL A 80 25.20 -14.71 16.30
C VAL A 80 25.60 -13.25 16.19
N MET A 81 26.75 -13.01 15.57
CA MET A 81 27.27 -11.66 15.31
C MET A 81 27.10 -11.32 13.83
N ARG A 82 26.78 -10.05 13.54
CA ARG A 82 26.59 -9.54 12.17
C ARG A 82 27.56 -8.39 11.93
N PHE A 83 28.29 -8.45 10.82
CA PHE A 83 29.30 -7.45 10.45
C PHE A 83 29.04 -6.91 9.05
N GLU A 84 29.27 -5.62 8.84
CA GLU A 84 29.21 -5.03 7.51
C GLU A 84 30.33 -5.54 6.59
N THR A 85 30.07 -5.57 5.28
CA THR A 85 31.08 -5.84 4.27
C THR A 85 32.18 -4.78 4.32
N GLY A 86 33.42 -5.20 4.62
CA GLY A 86 34.56 -4.30 4.82
C GLY A 86 34.96 -4.10 6.28
N ALA A 87 34.27 -4.74 7.23
CA ALA A 87 34.70 -4.77 8.63
C ALA A 87 36.12 -5.35 8.78
N ASP A 88 36.90 -4.74 9.67
CA ASP A 88 38.29 -5.12 9.93
C ASP A 88 38.37 -6.56 10.45
N THR A 89 39.12 -7.40 9.72
CA THR A 89 39.24 -8.83 10.01
C THR A 89 40.00 -9.11 11.31
N GLY A 90 40.94 -8.25 11.70
CA GLY A 90 41.65 -8.33 12.98
C GLY A 90 40.74 -8.02 14.16
N TYR A 91 39.90 -7.01 14.05
CA TYR A 91 38.86 -6.70 15.05
C TYR A 91 37.87 -7.86 15.21
N ILE A 92 37.41 -8.42 14.09
CA ILE A 92 36.50 -9.58 14.11
C ILE A 92 37.16 -10.79 14.77
N ALA A 93 38.41 -11.09 14.42
CA ALA A 93 39.16 -12.19 15.03
C ALA A 93 39.34 -11.99 16.54
N ALA A 94 39.68 -10.76 16.98
CA ALA A 94 39.81 -10.43 18.39
C ALA A 94 38.48 -10.58 19.15
N LEU A 95 37.36 -10.15 18.56
CA LEU A 95 36.03 -10.28 19.15
C LEU A 95 35.60 -11.75 19.27
N ILE A 96 35.85 -12.56 18.25
CA ILE A 96 35.57 -14.01 18.28
C ILE A 96 36.45 -14.68 19.35
N ALA A 97 37.73 -14.34 19.43
CA ALA A 97 38.65 -14.90 20.42
C ALA A 97 38.28 -14.52 21.86
N ALA A 98 37.82 -13.29 22.09
CA ALA A 98 37.37 -12.82 23.40
C ALA A 98 36.05 -13.47 23.85
N MET A 99 35.33 -14.11 22.94
CA MET A 99 34.09 -14.86 23.21
C MET A 99 34.29 -16.38 23.31
N ALA A 100 35.52 -16.86 23.12
CA ALA A 100 35.87 -18.23 23.49
C ALA A 100 35.64 -18.43 25.00
N PRO A 101 35.19 -19.62 25.43
CA PRO A 101 34.97 -19.90 26.86
C PRO A 101 36.24 -19.75 27.70
#